data_AF-A0A2S7W347-F1
#
_entry.id   AF-A0A2S7W347-F1
#
_cell.length_a   1.000
_cell.length_b   1.000
_cell.length_c   1.000
_cell.angle_alpha   90.00
_cell.angle_beta   90.00
_cell.angle_gamma   90.00
#
_symmetry.space_group_name_H-M   'P 1'
#
loop_
_entity.id
_entity.type
_entity.pdbx_description
1 polymer ?
#
loop_
_entity_poly.entity_id
_entity_poly.type
_entity_poly.pdbx_seq_one_letter_code
_entity_poly.pdbx_strand_id
1 'polypeptide(L)'
;MQHISLDNMLINEIQLGTGLNQAVESGRRADFSLMLALLSSELMENTPQDNEPEQIQTEQQLRAYFELPSPQPLTTSEHCYQRSADQAKAFHESGIASTRLLHGLQPTALTFPAENTKGLPEDLFHNLSVHERRKLPPEEPRPISASPKNLYTSLIHAKRTSELFHAA
;
A
#
# COMPACT_ATOMS: atom_id res chain seq x y z
N MET A 1 -36.79 1.26 29.73
CA MET A 1 -35.42 0.74 29.57
C MET A 1 -35.30 0.25 28.14
N GLN A 2 -34.61 1.00 27.27
CA GLN A 2 -34.29 0.53 25.92
C GLN A 2 -32.99 -0.29 26.02
N HIS A 3 -33.04 -1.54 25.59
CA HIS A 3 -31.87 -2.42 25.48
C HIS A 3 -30.93 -1.84 24.41
N ILE A 4 -29.73 -1.42 24.82
CA ILE A 4 -28.65 -1.12 23.89
C ILE A 4 -28.11 -2.49 23.44
N SER A 5 -28.36 -2.86 22.18
CA SER A 5 -27.74 -4.04 21.57
C SER A 5 -26.26 -3.75 21.33
N LEU A 6 -25.38 -4.63 21.80
CA LEU A 6 -23.92 -4.52 21.71
C LEU A 6 -23.36 -4.72 20.29
N ASP A 7 -24.21 -5.05 19.31
CA ASP A 7 -23.78 -5.37 17.94
C ASP A 7 -23.52 -4.14 17.06
N ASN A 8 -23.95 -2.94 17.47
CA ASN A 8 -23.60 -1.70 16.79
C ASN A 8 -22.40 -1.05 17.48
N MET A 9 -21.25 -1.03 16.81
CA MET A 9 -20.06 -0.32 17.31
C MET A 9 -20.40 1.16 17.54
N LEU A 10 -20.26 1.64 18.78
CA LEU A 10 -20.58 3.02 19.16
C LEU A 10 -19.42 3.93 18.74
N ILE A 11 -19.63 4.66 17.66
CA ILE A 11 -18.63 5.54 17.04
C ILE A 11 -18.69 6.94 17.68
N ASN A 12 -19.90 7.45 17.95
CA ASN A 12 -20.13 8.85 18.33
C ASN A 12 -21.17 9.04 19.42
N GLU A 13 -21.05 10.15 20.17
CA GLU A 13 -22.00 10.57 21.21
C GLU A 13 -23.43 10.75 20.67
N ILE A 14 -23.59 11.15 19.40
CA ILE A 14 -24.89 11.30 18.74
C ILE A 14 -25.69 9.99 18.79
N GLN A 15 -25.01 8.83 18.75
CA GLN A 15 -25.64 7.51 18.83
C GLN A 15 -26.14 7.16 20.24
N LEU A 16 -25.59 7.81 21.28
CA LEU A 16 -26.03 7.67 22.68
C LEU A 16 -27.21 8.59 23.03
N GLY A 17 -27.56 9.54 22.14
CA GLY A 17 -28.70 10.44 22.31
C GLY A 17 -28.62 11.25 23.60
N THR A 18 -29.61 11.06 24.49
CA THR A 18 -29.68 11.77 25.80
C THR A 18 -29.12 10.95 26.97
N GLY A 19 -28.65 9.72 26.72
CA GLY A 19 -28.22 8.80 27.78
C GLY A 19 -27.02 9.32 28.59
N LEU A 20 -26.08 9.98 27.92
CA LEU A 20 -24.90 10.58 28.54
C LEU A 20 -25.30 11.77 29.45
N ASN A 21 -26.15 12.68 28.96
CA ASN A 21 -26.69 13.80 29.75
C ASN A 21 -27.48 13.32 30.97
N GLN A 22 -28.33 12.32 30.80
CA GLN A 22 -29.15 11.78 31.89
C GLN A 22 -28.30 11.07 32.96
N ALA A 23 -27.18 10.43 32.58
CA ALA A 23 -26.24 9.84 33.52
C ALA A 23 -25.49 10.90 34.36
N VAL A 24 -25.17 12.06 33.76
CA VAL A 24 -24.59 13.21 34.46
C VAL A 24 -25.59 13.82 35.44
N GLU A 25 -26.81 14.11 34.98
CA GLU A 25 -27.87 14.73 35.81
C GLU A 25 -28.28 13.85 36.99
N SER A 26 -28.33 12.53 36.79
CA SER A 26 -28.70 11.57 37.85
C SER A 26 -27.53 11.14 38.74
N GLY A 27 -26.32 11.65 38.51
CA GLY A 27 -25.13 11.35 39.31
C GLY A 27 -24.60 9.92 39.16
N ARG A 28 -25.04 9.16 38.14
CA ARG A 28 -24.59 7.78 37.88
C ARG A 28 -23.24 7.77 37.17
N ARG A 29 -22.19 8.08 37.94
CA ARG A 29 -20.81 8.20 37.43
C ARG A 29 -20.27 6.92 36.79
N ALA A 30 -20.69 5.75 37.27
CA ALA A 30 -20.30 4.46 36.71
C ALA A 30 -20.83 4.29 35.28
N ASP A 31 -22.14 4.51 35.07
CA ASP A 31 -22.78 4.42 33.76
C ASP A 31 -22.19 5.44 32.78
N PHE A 32 -21.91 6.66 33.26
CA PHE A 32 -21.25 7.69 32.48
C PHE A 32 -19.85 7.27 32.03
N SER A 33 -19.03 6.75 32.95
CA SER A 33 -17.67 6.27 32.62
C SER A 33 -17.68 5.11 31.63
N LEU A 34 -18.69 4.23 31.72
CA LEU A 34 -18.86 3.11 30.81
C LEU A 34 -19.29 3.57 29.42
N MET A 35 -20.24 4.51 29.33
CA MET A 35 -20.67 5.11 28.08
C MET A 35 -19.52 5.83 27.35
N LEU A 36 -18.66 6.55 28.07
CA LEU A 36 -17.46 7.16 27.50
C LEU A 36 -16.43 6.14 27.02
N ALA A 37 -16.24 5.04 27.76
CA ALA A 37 -15.28 3.99 27.38
C ALA A 37 -15.71 3.18 26.15
N LEU A 38 -17.01 3.22 25.80
CA LEU A 38 -17.56 2.56 24.61
C LEU A 38 -17.46 3.42 23.34
N LEU A 39 -17.14 4.72 23.46
CA LEU A 39 -16.94 5.59 22.30
C LEU A 39 -15.60 5.30 21.63
N SER A 40 -15.59 5.31 20.29
CA SER A 40 -14.35 5.22 19.52
C SER A 40 -13.43 6.40 19.82
N SER A 41 -12.16 6.11 20.09
CA SER A 41 -11.12 7.13 20.31
C SER A 41 -10.51 7.66 19.00
N GLU A 42 -10.87 7.06 17.87
CA GLU A 42 -10.24 7.38 16.58
C GLU A 42 -10.84 8.64 15.96
N LEU A 43 -10.04 9.71 15.94
CA LEU A 43 -10.47 11.04 15.46
C LEU A 43 -10.94 11.04 14.00
N MET A 44 -10.46 10.07 13.20
CA MET A 44 -10.78 9.95 11.78
C MET A 44 -12.24 9.56 11.54
N GLU A 45 -12.86 8.79 12.44
CA GLU A 45 -14.26 8.36 12.30
C GLU A 45 -15.26 9.52 12.55
N ASN A 46 -14.80 10.59 13.20
CA ASN A 46 -15.63 11.73 13.62
C ASN A 46 -15.43 12.97 12.73
N THR A 47 -14.52 12.88 11.76
CA THR A 47 -14.21 13.99 10.86
C THR A 47 -15.11 13.90 9.63
N PRO A 48 -15.97 14.90 9.33
CA PRO A 48 -16.74 14.91 8.10
C PRO A 48 -15.77 14.96 6.92
N GLN A 49 -15.74 13.90 6.13
CA GLN A 49 -14.97 13.85 4.89
C GLN A 49 -15.84 14.39 3.77
N ASP A 50 -15.50 15.58 3.26
CA ASP A 50 -16.10 16.08 2.02
C ASP A 50 -15.65 15.16 0.88
N ASN A 51 -16.55 14.27 0.46
CA ASN A 51 -16.35 13.49 -0.75
C ASN A 51 -16.57 14.44 -1.94
N GLU A 52 -15.51 15.09 -2.40
CA GLU A 52 -15.55 15.72 -3.72
C GLU A 52 -15.89 14.63 -4.75
N PRO A 53 -16.80 14.89 -5.70
CA PRO A 53 -17.08 13.94 -6.76
C PRO A 53 -15.78 13.73 -7.54
N GLU A 54 -15.18 12.55 -7.41
CA GLU A 54 -13.99 12.17 -8.16
C GLU A 54 -14.28 12.39 -9.64
N GLN A 55 -13.66 13.42 -10.23
CA GLN A 55 -13.63 13.53 -11.68
C GLN A 55 -12.73 12.41 -12.18
N ILE A 56 -13.35 11.33 -12.63
CA ILE A 56 -12.69 10.16 -13.24
C ILE A 56 -12.19 10.56 -14.63
N GLN A 57 -11.30 11.54 -14.71
CA GLN A 57 -10.42 11.69 -15.86
C GLN A 57 -9.11 11.02 -15.49
N THR A 58 -8.99 9.76 -15.87
CA THR A 58 -7.76 9.00 -15.64
C THR A 58 -6.61 9.74 -16.32
N GLU A 59 -5.43 9.85 -15.69
CA GLU A 59 -4.26 10.56 -16.22
C GLU A 59 -3.97 10.21 -17.70
N GLN A 60 -4.20 8.95 -18.07
CA GLN A 60 -4.06 8.44 -19.43
C GLN A 60 -4.98 9.15 -20.45
N GLN A 61 -6.23 9.45 -20.07
CA GLN A 61 -7.19 10.16 -20.93
C GLN A 61 -6.77 11.60 -21.16
N LEU A 62 -6.29 12.28 -20.10
CA LEU A 62 -5.77 13.64 -20.20
C LEU A 62 -4.50 13.69 -21.08
N ARG A 63 -3.58 12.75 -20.89
CA ARG A 63 -2.37 12.65 -21.72
C ARG A 63 -2.70 12.40 -23.18
N ALA A 64 -3.69 11.55 -23.46
CA ALA A 64 -4.16 11.31 -24.82
C ALA A 64 -4.79 12.57 -25.43
N TYR A 65 -5.59 13.31 -24.65
CA TYR A 65 -6.20 14.56 -25.10
C TYR A 65 -5.17 15.64 -25.44
N PHE A 66 -4.10 15.74 -24.65
CA PHE A 66 -3.01 16.71 -24.87
C PHE A 66 -1.87 16.19 -25.77
N GLU A 67 -2.01 14.99 -26.35
CA GLU A 67 -0.99 14.34 -27.18
C GLU A 67 0.40 14.31 -26.51
N LEU A 68 0.43 14.13 -25.19
CA LEU A 68 1.66 14.15 -24.41
C LEU A 68 2.50 12.90 -24.69
N PRO A 69 3.85 13.03 -24.70
CA PRO A 69 4.73 11.89 -24.85
C PRO A 69 4.59 10.90 -23.68
N SER A 70 5.15 9.69 -23.89
CA SER A 70 5.16 8.65 -22.87
C SER A 70 5.67 9.19 -21.53
N PRO A 71 5.01 8.86 -20.40
CA PRO A 71 5.45 9.32 -19.10
C PRO A 71 6.91 8.94 -18.84
N GLN A 72 7.62 9.83 -18.15
CA GLN A 72 8.97 9.53 -17.69
C GLN A 72 8.90 8.35 -16.71
N PRO A 73 9.69 7.27 -16.95
CA PRO A 73 9.68 6.12 -16.06
C PRO A 73 10.21 6.52 -14.68
N LEU A 74 9.52 6.08 -13.62
CA LEU A 74 9.93 6.36 -12.23
C LEU A 74 11.14 5.52 -11.84
N THR A 75 11.12 4.25 -12.22
CA THR A 75 12.18 3.27 -11.98
C THR A 75 12.82 2.82 -13.29
N THR A 76 14.04 2.33 -13.18
CA THR A 76 14.84 1.89 -14.32
C THR A 76 14.30 0.62 -14.95
N SER A 77 14.38 0.58 -16.28
CA SER A 77 14.25 -0.62 -17.11
C SER A 77 15.51 -0.79 -17.97
N GLU A 78 15.69 -1.95 -18.61
CA GLU A 78 16.88 -2.21 -19.45
C GLU A 78 17.15 -1.11 -20.49
N HIS A 79 16.09 -0.57 -21.11
CA HIS A 79 16.21 0.52 -22.09
C HIS A 79 16.65 1.85 -21.48
N CYS A 80 16.42 2.08 -20.18
CA CYS A 80 16.77 3.33 -19.52
C CYS A 80 18.30 3.51 -19.40
N TYR A 81 19.04 2.41 -19.19
CA TYR A 81 20.50 2.44 -19.17
C TYR A 81 21.08 2.86 -20.53
N GLN A 82 20.56 2.30 -21.62
CA GLN A 82 21.01 2.65 -22.97
C GLN A 82 20.72 4.13 -23.29
N ARG A 83 19.51 4.62 -22.98
CA ARG A 83 19.15 6.04 -23.15
C ARG A 83 20.07 6.96 -22.36
N SER A 84 20.40 6.60 -21.12
CA SER A 84 21.30 7.39 -20.28
C SER A 84 22.71 7.46 -20.87
N ALA A 85 23.22 6.34 -21.39
CA ALA A 85 24.51 6.30 -22.06
C ALA A 85 24.55 7.20 -23.32
N ASP A 86 23.48 7.18 -24.13
CA ASP A 86 23.41 7.99 -25.33
C ASP A 86 23.24 9.48 -25.02
N GLN A 87 22.51 9.84 -23.96
CA GLN A 87 22.46 11.22 -23.46
C GLN A 87 23.82 11.70 -22.93
N ALA A 88 24.57 10.85 -22.22
CA ALA A 88 25.91 11.17 -21.74
C ALA A 88 26.90 11.39 -22.89
N LYS A 89 26.81 10.57 -23.95
CA LYS A 89 27.58 10.78 -25.19
C LYS A 89 27.21 12.11 -25.86
N ALA A 90 25.91 12.37 -26.03
CA ALA A 90 25.43 13.62 -26.61
C ALA A 90 25.91 14.84 -25.81
N PHE A 91 25.98 14.74 -24.47
CA PHE A 91 26.53 15.80 -23.62
C PHE A 91 27.99 16.09 -23.94
N HIS A 92 28.80 15.04 -24.07
CA HIS A 92 30.22 15.15 -24.38
C HIS A 92 30.45 15.69 -25.80
N GLU A 93 29.67 15.26 -26.78
CA GLU A 93 29.90 15.56 -28.20
C GLU A 93 29.25 16.87 -28.65
N SER A 94 28.04 17.18 -28.17
CA SER A 94 27.16 18.21 -28.73
C SER A 94 26.61 19.22 -27.71
N GLY A 95 27.05 19.12 -26.45
CA GLY A 95 26.76 20.08 -25.39
C GLY A 95 25.38 19.91 -24.74
N ILE A 96 24.92 20.95 -24.04
CA ILE A 96 23.73 20.88 -23.16
C ILE A 96 22.41 20.99 -23.94
N ALA A 97 22.41 21.66 -25.10
CA ALA A 97 21.17 21.88 -25.85
C ALA A 97 20.63 20.58 -26.46
N SER A 98 21.52 19.78 -27.05
CA SER A 98 21.20 18.48 -27.63
C SER A 98 20.75 17.47 -26.57
N THR A 99 21.36 17.49 -25.37
CA THR A 99 20.97 16.57 -24.29
C THR A 99 19.58 16.87 -23.75
N ARG A 100 19.23 18.16 -23.60
CA ARG A 100 17.87 18.56 -23.21
C ARG A 100 16.84 18.14 -24.24
N LEU A 101 17.16 18.26 -25.53
CA LEU A 101 16.30 17.77 -26.61
C LEU A 101 16.12 16.26 -26.50
N LEU A 102 17.22 15.51 -26.37
CA LEU A 102 17.20 14.05 -26.28
C LEU A 102 16.44 13.58 -25.03
N HIS A 103 16.59 14.27 -23.91
CA HIS A 103 15.83 14.02 -22.68
C HIS A 103 14.32 14.28 -22.86
N GLY A 104 13.94 15.32 -23.61
CA GLY A 104 12.54 15.60 -23.93
C GLY A 104 11.90 14.57 -24.87
N LEU A 105 12.67 14.03 -25.81
CA LEU A 105 12.19 13.00 -26.75
C LEU A 105 12.18 11.60 -26.14
N GLN A 106 13.21 11.27 -25.35
CA GLN A 106 13.42 9.95 -24.77
C GLN A 106 13.85 10.10 -23.31
N PRO A 107 12.89 10.29 -22.39
CA PRO A 107 13.22 10.48 -20.99
C PRO A 107 13.89 9.23 -20.41
N THR A 108 14.88 9.46 -19.57
CA THR A 108 15.53 8.44 -18.73
C THR A 108 14.75 8.24 -17.44
N ALA A 109 14.99 7.13 -16.75
CA ALA A 109 14.41 6.90 -15.44
C ALA A 109 14.85 7.97 -14.44
N LEU A 110 13.96 8.31 -13.50
CA LEU A 110 14.29 9.21 -12.39
C LEU A 110 15.21 8.55 -11.36
N THR A 111 15.08 7.24 -11.19
CA THR A 111 15.87 6.47 -10.23
C THR A 111 16.52 5.26 -10.89
N PHE A 112 17.79 5.07 -10.59
CA PHE A 112 18.58 3.90 -10.95
C PHE A 112 18.88 3.11 -9.67
N PRO A 113 17.92 2.28 -9.20
CA PRO A 113 18.16 1.42 -8.04
C PRO A 113 19.25 0.39 -8.36
N ALA A 114 19.97 -0.04 -7.33
CA ALA A 114 20.93 -1.14 -7.47
C ALA A 114 20.20 -2.46 -7.77
N GLU A 115 20.79 -3.27 -8.62
CA GLU A 115 20.27 -4.61 -8.93
C GLU A 115 20.40 -5.52 -7.71
N ASN A 116 19.46 -6.46 -7.52
CA ASN A 116 19.46 -7.47 -6.45
C ASN A 116 19.33 -6.94 -5.00
N THR A 117 18.91 -5.70 -4.78
CA THR A 117 18.76 -5.14 -3.42
C THR A 117 17.32 -5.15 -2.88
N LYS A 118 16.38 -5.81 -3.58
CA LYS A 118 14.97 -5.89 -3.18
C LYS A 118 14.32 -4.52 -2.95
N GLY A 119 14.62 -3.56 -3.83
CA GLY A 119 14.15 -2.19 -3.74
C GLY A 119 14.77 -1.34 -2.63
N LEU A 120 15.75 -1.87 -1.87
CA LEU A 120 16.48 -1.11 -0.86
C LEU A 120 17.72 -0.42 -1.44
N PRO A 121 18.18 0.69 -0.85
CA PRO A 121 19.50 1.23 -1.10
C PRO A 121 20.58 0.18 -0.85
N GLU A 122 21.63 0.19 -1.68
CA GLU A 122 22.72 -0.79 -1.61
C GLU A 122 23.37 -0.84 -0.23
N ASP A 123 23.64 0.33 0.36
CA ASP A 123 24.25 0.44 1.69
C ASP A 123 23.38 -0.23 2.77
N LEU A 124 22.06 -0.03 2.72
CA LEU A 124 21.16 -0.63 3.70
C LEU A 124 21.05 -2.13 3.50
N PHE A 125 20.92 -2.59 2.25
CA PHE A 125 20.80 -4.01 1.95
C PHE A 125 22.05 -4.80 2.38
N HIS A 126 23.24 -4.24 2.15
CA HIS A 126 24.50 -4.88 2.55
C HIS A 126 24.72 -4.89 4.07
N ASN A 127 24.16 -3.93 4.79
CA ASN A 127 24.22 -3.89 6.25
C ASN A 127 23.24 -4.85 6.94
N LEU A 128 22.18 -5.30 6.26
CA LEU A 128 21.25 -6.27 6.82
C LEU A 128 21.90 -7.65 6.98
N SER A 129 21.58 -8.31 8.09
CA SER A 129 21.98 -9.70 8.32
C SER A 129 21.27 -10.65 7.34
N VAL A 130 21.85 -11.83 7.10
CA VAL A 130 21.24 -12.84 6.21
C VAL A 130 19.84 -13.24 6.67
N HIS A 131 19.59 -13.26 7.98
CA HIS A 131 18.28 -13.58 8.55
C HIS A 131 17.23 -12.52 8.21
N GLU A 132 17.60 -11.24 8.23
CA GLU A 132 16.70 -10.13 7.86
C GLU A 132 16.47 -10.09 6.36
N ARG A 133 17.51 -10.32 5.55
CA ARG A 133 17.37 -10.39 4.08
C ARG A 133 16.40 -11.49 3.63
N ARG A 134 16.29 -12.59 4.39
CA ARG A 134 15.31 -13.67 4.14
C ARG A 134 13.86 -13.26 4.46
N LYS A 135 13.65 -12.33 5.39
CA LYS A 135 12.32 -11.82 5.75
C LYS A 135 11.79 -10.79 4.73
N LEU A 136 12.68 -10.12 4.00
CA LEU A 136 12.29 -9.19 2.95
C LEU A 136 11.43 -9.89 1.89
N PRO A 137 10.36 -9.23 1.39
CA PRO A 137 9.47 -9.81 0.41
C PRO A 137 10.26 -10.30 -0.81
N PRO A 138 9.89 -11.46 -1.38
CA PRO A 138 10.48 -11.90 -2.65
C PRO A 138 9.97 -10.98 -3.76
N GLU A 139 10.88 -10.39 -4.54
CA GLU A 139 10.50 -9.66 -5.77
C GLU A 139 10.12 -10.63 -6.90
N GLU A 140 10.64 -11.85 -6.86
CA GLU A 140 10.31 -12.88 -7.84
C GLU A 140 9.07 -13.67 -7.37
N PRO A 141 8.10 -13.94 -8.26
CA PRO A 141 7.10 -14.96 -8.00
C PRO A 141 7.87 -16.25 -7.80
N ARG A 142 7.97 -16.71 -6.54
CA ARG A 142 8.64 -17.97 -6.23
C ARG A 142 7.98 -19.01 -7.12
N PRO A 143 8.70 -19.64 -8.07
CA PRO A 143 8.12 -20.76 -8.79
C PRO A 143 7.67 -21.72 -7.71
N ILE A 144 6.40 -22.14 -7.75
CA ILE A 144 5.87 -23.12 -6.82
C ILE A 144 6.81 -24.30 -6.89
N SER A 145 7.69 -24.42 -5.88
CA SER A 145 8.61 -25.55 -5.81
C SER A 145 7.73 -26.74 -5.45
N ALA A 146 7.21 -27.39 -6.49
CA ALA A 146 6.57 -28.69 -6.44
C ALA A 146 7.64 -29.74 -6.11
N SER A 147 8.34 -29.55 -4.99
CA SER A 147 9.15 -30.59 -4.38
C SER A 147 8.17 -31.69 -3.95
N PRO A 148 8.43 -32.97 -4.26
CA PRO A 148 7.57 -34.09 -3.88
C PRO A 148 7.23 -34.10 -2.39
N LYS A 149 8.16 -33.63 -1.54
CA LYS A 149 7.96 -33.49 -0.09
C LYS A 149 6.91 -32.41 0.24
N ASN A 150 6.97 -31.26 -0.40
CA ASN A 150 6.03 -30.15 -0.19
C ASN A 150 4.62 -30.53 -0.64
N LEU A 151 4.49 -31.22 -1.78
CA LEU A 151 3.24 -31.77 -2.28
C LEU A 151 2.65 -32.83 -1.33
N TYR A 152 3.50 -33.72 -0.81
CA TYR A 152 3.05 -34.72 0.16
C TYR A 152 2.52 -34.07 1.44
N THR A 153 3.22 -33.05 1.97
CA THR A 153 2.73 -32.30 3.13
C THR A 153 1.44 -31.53 2.85
N SER A 154 1.30 -30.88 1.68
CA SER A 154 0.07 -30.15 1.35
C SER A 154 -1.12 -31.09 1.17
N LEU A 155 -0.93 -32.26 0.58
CA LEU A 155 -1.97 -33.30 0.47
C LEU A 155 -2.41 -33.84 1.82
N ILE A 156 -1.46 -34.10 2.74
CA ILE A 156 -1.80 -34.51 4.12
C ILE A 156 -2.63 -33.43 4.81
N HIS A 157 -2.20 -32.17 4.70
CA HIS A 157 -2.94 -31.05 5.28
C HIS A 157 -4.35 -30.94 4.71
N ALA A 158 -4.50 -31.01 3.38
CA ALA A 158 -5.78 -30.96 2.69
C ALA A 158 -6.72 -32.10 3.11
N LYS A 159 -6.22 -33.34 3.21
CA LYS A 159 -7.00 -34.49 3.68
C LYS A 159 -7.49 -34.29 5.10
N ARG A 160 -6.59 -33.87 6.00
CA ARG A 160 -6.93 -33.63 7.41
C ARG A 160 -7.97 -32.53 7.55
N THR A 161 -7.87 -31.46 6.76
CA THR A 161 -8.88 -30.40 6.76
C THR A 161 -10.23 -30.89 6.25
N SER A 162 -10.29 -31.70 5.18
CA SER A 162 -11.58 -32.20 4.68
C SER A 162 -12.26 -33.14 5.68
N GLU A 163 -11.49 -33.98 6.37
CA GLU A 163 -12.01 -34.86 7.43
C GLU A 163 -12.59 -34.06 8.59
N LEU A 164 -11.95 -32.95 8.98
CA LEU A 164 -12.47 -32.06 10.03
C LEU A 164 -13.74 -31.33 9.59
N PHE A 165 -13.82 -30.86 8.34
CA PHE A 165 -15.01 -30.19 7.81
C PHE A 165 -16.18 -31.13 7.50
N HIS A 166 -15.94 -32.43 7.29
CA HIS A 166 -17.00 -33.43 7.13
C HIS A 166 -17.48 -34.03 8.46
N ALA A 167 -16.82 -33.72 9.58
CA ALA A 167 -17.20 -34.18 10.91
C ALA A 167 -17.99 -33.13 11.73
N ALA A 168 -18.31 -31.97 11.13
CA ALA A 168 -19.19 -30.92 11.67
C ALA A 168 -20.50 -30.88 10.90
#